data_AF-A0AAD4PRA1-F1
#
_entry.id   AF-A0AAD4PRA1-F1
#
_cell.length_a   1.000
_cell.length_b   1.000
_cell.length_c   1.000
_cell.angle_alpha   90.00
_cell.angle_beta   90.00
_cell.angle_gamma   90.00
#
_symmetry.space_group_name_H-M   'P 1'
#
loop_
_entity.id
_entity.type
_entity.pdbx_description
1 polymer ?
#
loop_
_entity_poly.entity_id
_entity_poly.type
_entity_poly.pdbx_seq_one_letter_code
_entity_poly.pdbx_strand_id
1 'polypeptide(L)'
;MLIFQLTIAVHNDSNFLEASLRYLDEQLLFDILPRGTCPGEEADAPLDEFPEIFTLEQLRQGWVVLHVFAAIYFFILLAIICNDYFLPTVECICEDLHLSKDVAAATFMATATSMPEFFTNTISTLILESDMGLGTIIGSLMFNTLGVAGLAALCINKPVQLDWWPIARDCVIYIFNTIVLLVLAWGGSISFVESCVMMGFLVLYYLITFNNNKFMPAIRVFIEDRMNCCFSTRYDLTEPPENSAKAQLPLKKDPLSGDGLFVINFPENTSSMSSTANLTHSKNWNGEDEEEDQMPDSVFAYPHSASRFMKCWWVFVFPIRLLLRVVIPHPMRHRRLYPLSFIMCIICIGANAYLIVWMLTAFGVAIHVPTIVMGLTFLAAGSTMPEAVSSLISLRNGENGIGVSNSLGANSLAILLSLGVPWFVKNCMNYGSGEKQQVGTQGIEYNIIILIISTIALFIILSCSGYRLTKRVGVALFVVYTVFIVLQILIEMNVFFPLVCSS
;
A
#
# COMPACT_ATOMS: atom_id res chain seq x y z
N MET A 1 38.33 19.73 -10.36
CA MET A 1 38.86 20.67 -9.35
C MET A 1 39.01 19.99 -7.98
N LEU A 2 38.04 19.16 -7.53
CA LEU A 2 38.14 18.34 -6.31
C LEU A 2 39.33 17.35 -6.30
N ILE A 3 39.61 16.69 -7.42
CA ILE A 3 40.72 15.72 -7.53
C ILE A 3 42.09 16.40 -7.39
N PHE A 4 42.20 17.69 -7.72
CA PHE A 4 43.47 18.43 -7.66
C PHE A 4 43.77 18.98 -6.26
N GLN A 5 42.73 19.20 -5.44
CA GLN A 5 42.85 19.58 -4.02
C GLN A 5 43.26 18.39 -3.14
N LEU A 6 42.79 17.18 -3.48
CA LEU A 6 43.14 15.93 -2.79
C LEU A 6 44.64 15.59 -2.86
N THR A 7 45.34 15.99 -3.93
CA THR A 7 46.77 15.67 -4.11
C THR A 7 47.69 16.55 -3.26
N ILE A 8 47.27 17.77 -2.89
CA ILE A 8 48.12 18.74 -2.17
C ILE A 8 48.19 18.43 -0.65
N ALA A 9 47.16 17.80 -0.09
CA ALA A 9 47.11 17.43 1.34
C ALA A 9 47.90 16.15 1.68
N VAL A 10 48.46 15.44 0.70
CA VAL A 10 49.10 14.11 0.87
C VAL A 10 50.43 14.15 1.62
N HIS A 11 51.00 15.33 1.91
CA HIS A 11 52.37 15.39 2.40
C HIS A 11 52.58 15.31 3.93
N ASN A 12 51.53 15.27 4.78
CA ASN A 12 51.80 15.54 6.20
C ASN A 12 51.03 14.82 7.31
N ASP A 13 50.32 13.70 7.11
CA ASP A 13 49.85 12.91 8.26
C ASP A 13 49.65 11.42 7.95
N SER A 14 50.01 10.58 8.92
CA SER A 14 50.28 9.15 8.78
C SER A 14 49.09 8.23 9.08
N ASN A 15 47.87 8.55 8.65
CA ASN A 15 46.76 7.59 8.62
C ASN A 15 45.72 7.99 7.55
N PHE A 16 45.92 7.51 6.31
CA PHE A 16 45.07 7.76 5.15
C PHE A 16 43.60 7.41 5.40
N LEU A 17 43.32 6.30 6.08
CA LEU A 17 41.95 5.84 6.37
C LEU A 17 41.27 6.66 7.46
N GLU A 18 42.01 7.10 8.48
CA GLU A 18 41.46 7.81 9.63
C GLU A 18 41.21 9.29 9.32
N ALA A 19 42.10 9.92 8.52
CA ALA A 19 41.89 11.25 7.99
C ALA A 19 40.78 11.26 6.92
N SER A 20 40.73 10.25 6.05
CA SER A 20 39.66 10.14 5.05
C SER A 20 38.30 9.82 5.67
N LEU A 21 38.25 8.98 6.71
CA LEU A 21 37.01 8.71 7.46
C LEU A 21 36.56 9.92 8.28
N ARG A 22 37.44 10.65 8.96
CA ARG A 22 37.05 11.89 9.67
C ARG A 22 36.61 13.02 8.74
N TYR A 23 37.27 13.17 7.59
CA TYR A 23 36.91 14.17 6.58
C TYR A 23 35.61 13.79 5.83
N LEU A 24 35.35 12.48 5.66
CA LEU A 24 34.04 11.98 5.23
C LEU A 24 32.97 12.14 6.32
N ASP A 25 33.27 11.94 7.61
CA ASP A 25 32.25 11.96 8.66
C ASP A 25 31.83 13.40 9.04
N GLU A 26 32.75 14.38 9.08
CA GLU A 26 32.39 15.76 9.44
C GLU A 26 31.89 16.61 8.28
N GLN A 27 32.28 16.34 7.03
CA GLN A 27 31.89 17.17 5.89
C GLN A 27 30.81 16.52 5.02
N LEU A 28 30.75 15.18 4.95
CA LEU A 28 29.69 14.49 4.20
C LEU A 28 28.39 14.39 5.00
N LEU A 29 28.45 14.31 6.34
CA LEU A 29 27.25 14.22 7.18
C LEU A 29 26.59 15.60 7.41
N PHE A 30 27.35 16.69 7.35
CA PHE A 30 26.86 18.05 7.61
C PHE A 30 26.53 18.86 6.34
N ASP A 31 27.22 18.64 5.20
CA ASP A 31 26.98 19.40 3.95
C ASP A 31 26.12 18.66 2.91
N ILE A 32 25.88 17.34 3.02
CA ILE A 32 24.99 16.61 2.06
C ILE A 32 23.50 16.72 2.44
N LEU A 33 23.19 17.13 3.66
CA LEU A 33 21.84 17.06 4.21
C LEU A 33 21.08 18.38 4.42
N PRO A 34 21.52 19.59 4.02
CA PRO A 34 20.57 20.66 3.80
C PRO A 34 19.96 20.49 2.40
N ARG A 35 18.62 20.46 2.32
CA ARG A 35 17.91 20.93 1.12
C ARG A 35 18.65 22.19 0.65
N GLY A 36 19.06 22.25 -0.61
CA GLY A 36 19.61 23.48 -1.19
C GLY A 36 18.53 24.55 -1.31
N THR A 37 17.95 25.02 -0.21
CA THR A 37 16.98 26.12 -0.24
C THR A 37 17.67 27.37 -0.75
N CYS A 38 17.01 28.07 -1.67
CA CYS A 38 17.55 29.29 -2.23
C CYS A 38 17.65 30.38 -1.14
N PRO A 39 18.70 31.22 -1.15
CA PRO A 39 18.83 32.27 -0.16
C PRO A 39 17.68 33.27 -0.28
N GLY A 40 16.80 33.33 0.73
CA GLY A 40 15.63 34.22 0.78
C GLY A 40 14.29 33.53 1.04
N GLU A 41 14.25 32.19 1.00
CA GLU A 41 13.07 31.39 1.36
C GLU A 41 13.20 31.01 2.84
N GLU A 42 12.58 31.78 3.74
CA GLU A 42 12.36 31.35 5.12
C GLU A 42 11.39 30.17 5.08
N ALA A 43 11.93 28.95 4.95
CA ALA A 43 11.14 27.75 5.19
C ALA A 43 10.81 27.72 6.67
N ASP A 44 9.56 28.00 7.04
CA ASP A 44 9.02 27.72 8.37
C ASP A 44 9.49 26.31 8.77
N ALA A 45 10.05 26.17 9.97
CA ALA A 45 10.60 24.88 10.36
C ALA A 45 9.43 23.89 10.37
N PRO A 46 9.55 22.69 9.78
CA PRO A 46 8.44 21.72 9.73
C PRO A 46 7.88 21.31 11.10
N LEU A 47 8.53 21.71 12.20
CA LEU A 47 8.07 21.52 13.57
C LEU A 47 7.18 22.66 14.11
N ASP A 48 7.21 23.85 13.53
CA ASP A 48 6.55 25.04 14.09
C ASP A 48 5.01 24.94 14.04
N GLU A 49 4.48 24.06 13.19
CA GLU A 49 3.05 23.75 13.11
C GLU A 49 2.57 22.70 14.13
N PHE A 50 3.48 22.05 14.85
CA PHE A 50 3.14 21.07 15.87
C PHE A 50 3.19 21.64 17.29
N PRO A 51 2.46 21.08 18.26
CA PRO A 51 2.52 21.55 19.64
C PRO A 51 3.96 21.49 20.18
N GLU A 52 4.49 22.60 20.69
CA GLU A 52 5.82 22.68 21.31
C GLU A 52 5.88 21.89 22.62
N ILE A 53 5.97 20.55 22.55
CA ILE A 53 6.20 19.71 23.74
C ILE A 53 7.70 19.62 24.07
N PHE A 54 8.58 19.77 23.08
CA PHE A 54 10.04 19.67 23.25
C PHE A 54 10.79 20.70 22.40
N THR A 55 11.85 21.32 22.95
CA THR A 55 12.73 22.20 22.17
C THR A 55 13.67 21.39 21.26
N LEU A 56 14.12 21.98 20.15
CA LEU A 56 15.03 21.36 19.17
C LEU A 56 16.32 20.81 19.81
N GLU A 57 16.83 21.49 20.83
CA GLU A 57 18.00 21.06 21.62
C GLU A 57 17.70 19.83 22.50
N GLN A 58 16.48 19.73 23.06
CA GLN A 58 16.06 18.57 23.86
C GLN A 58 15.87 17.34 22.97
N LEU A 59 15.30 17.50 21.76
CA LEU A 59 15.21 16.42 20.77
C LEU A 59 16.60 15.79 20.53
N ARG A 60 17.60 16.63 20.22
CA ARG A 60 18.97 16.19 19.90
C ARG A 60 19.71 15.53 21.09
N GLN A 61 19.35 15.83 22.33
CA GLN A 61 20.00 15.30 23.54
C GLN A 61 19.51 13.90 23.99
N GLY A 62 18.76 13.18 23.15
CA GLY A 62 18.41 11.76 23.36
C GLY A 62 16.92 11.45 23.31
N TRP A 63 16.07 12.48 23.24
CA TRP A 63 14.62 12.30 23.11
C TRP A 63 14.19 11.78 21.73
N VAL A 64 15.08 11.84 20.73
CA VAL A 64 14.92 11.17 19.41
C VAL A 64 14.54 9.70 19.55
N VAL A 65 15.18 8.97 20.46
CA VAL A 65 14.91 7.53 20.66
C VAL A 65 13.47 7.30 21.11
N LEU A 66 12.94 8.19 21.97
CA LEU A 66 11.56 8.13 22.42
C LEU A 66 10.58 8.40 21.28
N HIS A 67 10.89 9.32 20.37
CA HIS A 67 10.07 9.60 19.18
C HIS A 67 10.05 8.40 18.22
N VAL A 68 11.18 7.70 18.05
CA VAL A 68 11.23 6.45 17.25
C VAL A 68 10.37 5.36 17.88
N PHE A 69 10.49 5.14 19.20
CA PHE A 69 9.65 4.15 19.89
C PHE A 69 8.15 4.53 19.82
N ALA A 70 7.83 5.82 19.96
CA ALA A 70 6.48 6.32 19.81
C ALA A 70 5.95 6.09 18.38
N ALA A 71 6.74 6.40 17.35
CA ALA A 71 6.38 6.16 15.95
C ALA A 71 6.08 4.67 15.69
N ILE A 72 6.96 3.76 16.14
CA ILE A 72 6.74 2.30 16.02
C ILE A 72 5.45 1.89 16.73
N TYR A 73 5.20 2.41 17.93
CA TYR A 73 3.99 2.13 18.69
C TYR A 73 2.73 2.60 17.95
N PHE A 74 2.75 3.78 17.34
CA PHE A 74 1.64 4.30 16.53
C PHE A 74 1.45 3.54 15.20
N PHE A 75 2.51 3.04 14.58
CA PHE A 75 2.38 2.12 13.43
C PHE A 75 1.72 0.81 13.80
N ILE A 76 2.07 0.24 14.96
CA ILE A 76 1.40 -0.97 15.47
C ILE A 76 -0.06 -0.68 15.78
N LEU A 77 -0.37 0.48 16.37
CA LEU A 77 -1.75 0.94 16.58
C LEU A 77 -2.50 1.05 15.24
N LEU A 78 -1.89 1.64 14.22
CA LEU A 78 -2.47 1.76 12.87
C LEU A 78 -2.80 0.39 12.28
N ALA A 79 -1.83 -0.52 12.32
CA ALA A 79 -1.95 -1.87 11.80
C ALA A 79 -3.12 -2.63 12.45
N ILE A 80 -3.26 -2.52 13.78
CA ILE A 80 -4.35 -3.17 14.53
C ILE A 80 -5.69 -2.53 14.17
N ILE A 81 -5.79 -1.19 14.10
CA ILE A 81 -7.05 -0.53 13.72
C ILE A 81 -7.48 -0.95 12.31
N CYS A 82 -6.55 -0.94 11.35
CA CYS A 82 -6.83 -1.29 9.97
C CYS A 82 -7.27 -2.76 9.83
N ASN A 83 -6.49 -3.70 10.35
CA ASN A 83 -6.71 -5.14 10.15
C ASN A 83 -7.83 -5.71 11.02
N ASP A 84 -7.89 -5.36 12.31
CA ASP A 84 -8.79 -6.03 13.25
C ASP A 84 -10.16 -5.34 13.35
N TYR A 85 -10.26 -4.06 13.00
CA TYR A 85 -11.50 -3.28 13.16
C TYR A 85 -12.02 -2.70 11.85
N PHE A 86 -11.19 -2.00 11.07
CA PHE A 86 -11.65 -1.24 9.92
C PHE A 86 -12.03 -2.14 8.73
N LEU A 87 -11.12 -3.01 8.30
CA LEU A 87 -11.36 -3.99 7.23
C LEU A 87 -12.62 -4.85 7.50
N PRO A 88 -12.79 -5.48 8.67
CA PRO A 88 -14.01 -6.25 8.99
C PRO A 88 -15.29 -5.42 8.97
N THR A 89 -15.22 -4.13 9.35
CA THR A 89 -16.38 -3.24 9.30
C THR A 89 -16.78 -2.93 7.85
N VAL A 90 -15.79 -2.77 6.97
CA VAL A 90 -16.01 -2.57 5.53
C VAL A 90 -16.57 -3.84 4.89
N GLU A 91 -16.13 -5.02 5.32
CA GLU A 91 -16.72 -6.30 4.89
C GLU A 91 -18.21 -6.39 5.25
N CYS A 92 -18.60 -6.03 6.49
CA CYS A 92 -20.01 -5.97 6.88
C CYS A 92 -20.82 -5.01 5.99
N ILE A 93 -20.25 -3.86 5.62
CA ILE A 93 -20.88 -2.90 4.71
C ILE A 93 -21.08 -3.54 3.32
N CYS A 94 -20.08 -4.22 2.79
CA CYS A 94 -20.15 -4.91 1.50
C CYS A 94 -21.20 -6.03 1.49
N GLU A 95 -21.31 -6.79 2.59
CA GLU A 95 -22.31 -7.85 2.77
C GLU A 95 -23.73 -7.29 2.80
N ASP A 96 -23.95 -6.23 3.58
CA ASP A 96 -25.25 -5.58 3.72
C ASP A 96 -25.68 -4.84 2.43
N LEU A 97 -24.70 -4.41 1.61
CA LEU A 97 -24.93 -3.86 0.26
C LEU A 97 -25.08 -4.93 -0.83
N HIS A 98 -24.93 -6.22 -0.50
CA HIS A 98 -25.00 -7.35 -1.43
C HIS A 98 -24.07 -7.20 -2.65
N LEU A 99 -22.85 -6.69 -2.43
CA LEU A 99 -21.85 -6.55 -3.49
C LEU A 99 -21.23 -7.91 -3.81
N SER A 100 -20.88 -8.13 -5.08
CA SER A 100 -20.06 -9.30 -5.44
C SER A 100 -18.66 -9.15 -4.84
N LYS A 101 -18.05 -10.27 -4.45
CA LYS A 101 -16.72 -10.30 -3.82
C LYS A 101 -15.67 -9.54 -4.63
N ASP A 102 -15.69 -9.70 -5.95
CA ASP A 102 -14.76 -9.02 -6.86
C ASP A 102 -14.95 -7.49 -6.88
N VAL A 103 -16.21 -7.02 -6.84
CA VAL A 103 -16.52 -5.59 -6.82
C VAL A 103 -16.20 -4.99 -5.45
N ALA A 104 -16.50 -5.71 -4.37
CA ALA A 104 -16.16 -5.31 -3.01
C ALA A 104 -14.65 -5.18 -2.83
N ALA A 105 -13.88 -6.16 -3.32
CA ALA A 105 -12.42 -6.16 -3.29
C ALA A 105 -11.82 -4.95 -4.04
N ALA A 106 -12.27 -4.74 -5.28
CA ALA A 106 -11.75 -3.68 -6.14
C ALA A 106 -12.25 -2.25 -5.78
N THR A 107 -13.25 -2.12 -4.91
CA THR A 107 -13.78 -0.81 -4.48
C THR A 107 -13.57 -0.61 -2.99
N PHE A 108 -14.57 -0.89 -2.17
CA PHE A 108 -14.60 -0.60 -0.74
C PHE A 108 -13.40 -1.16 0.02
N MET A 109 -12.99 -2.40 -0.25
CA MET A 109 -11.84 -3.01 0.43
C MET A 109 -10.53 -2.32 0.04
N ALA A 110 -10.28 -2.12 -1.26
CA ALA A 110 -9.09 -1.41 -1.71
C ALA A 110 -9.08 0.07 -1.28
N THR A 111 -10.24 0.73 -1.24
CA THR A 111 -10.40 2.07 -0.65
C THR A 111 -10.03 2.05 0.83
N ALA A 112 -10.44 1.02 1.57
CA ALA A 112 -10.18 0.90 3.00
C ALA A 112 -8.69 0.68 3.30
N THR A 113 -8.00 -0.13 2.50
CA THR A 113 -6.56 -0.38 2.69
C THR A 113 -5.74 0.89 2.44
N SER A 114 -6.15 1.74 1.48
CA SER A 114 -5.49 3.03 1.21
C SER A 114 -5.89 4.18 2.15
N MET A 115 -6.81 3.98 3.10
CA MET A 115 -7.24 5.04 4.02
C MET A 115 -6.11 5.66 4.86
N PRO A 116 -5.16 4.89 5.44
CA PRO A 116 -4.05 5.46 6.18
C PRO A 116 -3.23 6.43 5.33
N GLU A 117 -2.94 6.06 4.09
CA GLU A 117 -2.20 6.89 3.14
C GLU A 117 -3.00 8.15 2.79
N PHE A 118 -4.29 8.00 2.51
CA PHE A 118 -5.19 9.12 2.28
C PHE A 118 -5.16 10.11 3.44
N PHE A 119 -5.25 9.65 4.70
CA PHE A 119 -5.19 10.54 5.86
C PHE A 119 -3.82 11.19 6.04
N THR A 120 -2.72 10.45 5.92
CA THR A 120 -1.37 11.01 6.03
C THR A 120 -1.13 12.11 4.99
N ASN A 121 -1.57 11.91 3.74
CA ASN A 121 -1.43 12.93 2.70
C ASN A 121 -2.43 14.09 2.86
N THR A 122 -3.64 13.82 3.32
CA THR A 122 -4.61 14.88 3.64
C THR A 122 -4.06 15.81 4.71
N ILE A 123 -3.51 15.27 5.79
CA ILE A 123 -2.91 16.04 6.89
C ILE A 123 -1.69 16.81 6.37
N SER A 124 -0.81 16.16 5.62
CA SER A 124 0.40 16.80 5.09
C SER A 124 0.08 17.93 4.12
N THR A 125 -0.92 17.76 3.25
CA THR A 125 -1.28 18.75 2.21
C THR A 125 -2.16 19.89 2.74
N LEU A 126 -3.13 19.59 3.60
CA LEU A 126 -4.13 20.57 4.04
C LEU A 126 -3.76 21.29 5.34
N ILE A 127 -3.05 20.61 6.25
CA ILE A 127 -2.74 21.13 7.58
C ILE A 127 -1.30 21.60 7.64
N LEU A 128 -0.36 20.77 7.15
CA LEU A 128 1.07 20.98 7.38
C LEU A 128 1.85 21.57 6.19
N GLU A 129 1.15 21.82 5.09
CA GLU A 129 1.72 22.27 3.79
C GLU A 129 3.08 21.63 3.43
N SER A 130 3.22 20.32 3.69
CA SER A 130 4.51 19.62 3.62
C SER A 130 4.52 18.52 2.56
N ASP A 131 5.68 18.34 1.92
CA ASP A 131 5.89 17.31 0.88
C ASP A 131 5.93 15.87 1.43
N MET A 132 5.84 15.69 2.76
CA MET A 132 5.91 14.37 3.38
C MET A 132 4.77 13.45 2.94
N GLY A 133 3.56 13.98 2.78
CA GLY A 133 2.39 13.20 2.34
C GLY A 133 2.57 12.65 0.93
N LEU A 134 3.15 13.46 0.05
CA LEU A 134 3.47 13.08 -1.31
C LEU A 134 4.55 11.99 -1.35
N GLY A 135 5.63 12.18 -0.59
CA GLY A 135 6.67 11.17 -0.42
C GLY A 135 6.12 9.85 0.10
N THR A 136 5.20 9.91 1.05
CA THR A 136 4.53 8.72 1.60
C THR A 136 3.81 7.93 0.53
N ILE A 137 3.01 8.59 -0.32
CA ILE A 137 2.25 7.90 -1.37
C ILE A 137 3.20 7.30 -2.42
N ILE A 138 4.20 8.05 -2.89
CA ILE A 138 5.15 7.52 -3.88
C ILE A 138 5.92 6.32 -3.30
N GLY A 139 6.38 6.42 -2.06
CA GLY A 139 7.09 5.34 -1.39
C GLY A 139 6.21 4.11 -1.18
N SER A 140 4.95 4.31 -0.79
CA SER A 140 4.01 3.22 -0.50
C SER A 140 3.61 2.48 -1.78
N LEU A 141 3.39 3.20 -2.87
CA LEU A 141 3.14 2.65 -4.20
C LEU A 141 4.30 1.76 -4.67
N MET A 142 5.54 2.20 -4.49
CA MET A 142 6.73 1.42 -4.85
C MET A 142 6.90 0.20 -3.96
N PHE A 143 6.66 0.34 -2.64
CA PHE A 143 6.71 -0.77 -1.70
C PHE A 143 5.62 -1.80 -1.99
N ASN A 144 4.40 -1.38 -2.30
CA ASN A 144 3.30 -2.27 -2.70
C ASN A 144 3.59 -2.99 -4.02
N THR A 145 4.24 -2.31 -4.97
CA THR A 145 4.63 -2.92 -6.24
C THR A 145 5.71 -3.98 -6.02
N LEU A 146 6.91 -3.60 -5.54
CA LEU A 146 8.05 -4.52 -5.48
C LEU A 146 8.31 -5.12 -4.09
N GLY A 147 8.11 -4.34 -3.04
CA GLY A 147 8.38 -4.71 -1.65
C GLY A 147 7.46 -5.80 -1.12
N VAL A 148 6.14 -5.70 -1.33
CA VAL A 148 5.15 -6.70 -0.89
C VAL A 148 5.40 -8.04 -1.58
N ALA A 149 5.53 -8.05 -2.91
CA ALA A 149 5.82 -9.27 -3.66
C ALA A 149 7.19 -9.87 -3.29
N GLY A 150 8.21 -9.02 -3.10
CA GLY A 150 9.55 -9.43 -2.68
C GLY A 150 9.55 -10.05 -1.28
N LEU A 151 8.97 -9.38 -0.29
CA LEU A 151 8.88 -9.85 1.09
C LEU A 151 8.06 -11.15 1.18
N ALA A 152 6.92 -11.20 0.49
CA ALA A 152 6.10 -12.39 0.46
C ALA A 152 6.87 -13.59 -0.10
N ALA A 153 7.57 -13.42 -1.22
CA ALA A 153 8.38 -14.47 -1.84
C ALA A 153 9.54 -14.96 -0.95
N LEU A 154 10.13 -14.09 -0.14
CA LEU A 154 11.20 -14.45 0.81
C LEU A 154 10.66 -15.26 2.00
N CYS A 155 9.45 -14.93 2.46
CA CYS A 155 8.81 -15.52 3.63
C CYS A 155 8.02 -16.82 3.35
N ILE A 156 7.83 -17.18 2.09
CA ILE A 156 7.14 -18.41 1.68
C ILE A 156 8.12 -19.61 1.66
N ASN A 157 7.65 -20.76 2.14
CA ASN A 157 8.45 -21.98 2.21
C ASN A 157 8.43 -22.84 0.93
N LYS A 158 7.35 -22.78 0.15
CA LYS A 158 7.16 -23.56 -1.08
C LYS A 158 6.89 -22.63 -2.27
N PRO A 159 7.41 -22.91 -3.47
CA PRO A 159 7.16 -22.05 -4.62
C PRO A 159 5.66 -21.97 -4.93
N VAL A 160 5.15 -20.75 -5.12
CA VAL A 160 3.75 -20.46 -5.43
C VAL A 160 3.61 -20.08 -6.91
N GLN A 161 2.64 -20.67 -7.61
CA GLN A 161 2.38 -20.40 -9.03
C GLN A 161 1.32 -19.30 -9.15
N LEU A 162 1.74 -18.09 -9.52
CA LEU A 162 0.85 -16.95 -9.71
C LEU A 162 0.05 -17.06 -11.02
N ASP A 163 -1.15 -16.49 -11.00
CA ASP A 163 -1.97 -16.31 -12.20
C ASP A 163 -1.48 -15.09 -13.00
N TRP A 164 -1.12 -15.31 -14.27
CA TRP A 164 -0.60 -14.26 -15.15
C TRP A 164 -1.62 -13.13 -15.40
N TRP A 165 -2.90 -13.49 -15.56
CA TRP A 165 -3.92 -12.59 -16.10
C TRP A 165 -4.30 -11.43 -15.15
N PRO A 166 -4.62 -11.68 -13.86
CA PRO A 166 -4.90 -10.60 -12.91
C PRO A 166 -3.72 -9.63 -12.76
N ILE A 167 -2.50 -10.16 -12.69
CA ILE A 167 -1.28 -9.36 -12.56
C ILE A 167 -1.08 -8.47 -13.80
N ALA A 168 -1.23 -9.03 -15.01
CA ALA A 168 -1.09 -8.26 -16.25
C ALA A 168 -2.13 -7.14 -16.34
N ARG A 169 -3.40 -7.44 -16.00
CA ARG A 169 -4.50 -6.46 -15.95
C ARG A 169 -4.18 -5.32 -14.98
N ASP A 170 -3.78 -5.66 -13.76
CA ASP A 170 -3.57 -4.66 -12.70
C ASP A 170 -2.32 -3.81 -12.99
N CYS A 171 -1.25 -4.40 -13.53
CA CYS A 171 -0.09 -3.66 -14.02
C CYS A 171 -0.44 -2.66 -15.13
N VAL A 172 -1.29 -3.04 -16.09
CA VAL A 172 -1.71 -2.14 -17.18
C VAL A 172 -2.54 -0.97 -16.65
N ILE A 173 -3.50 -1.25 -15.76
CA ILE A 173 -4.32 -0.19 -15.14
C ILE A 173 -3.45 0.74 -14.29
N TYR A 174 -2.51 0.18 -13.53
CA TYR A 174 -1.61 0.95 -12.69
C TYR A 174 -0.66 1.83 -13.52
N ILE A 175 -0.07 1.32 -14.60
CA ILE A 175 0.74 2.11 -15.53
C ILE A 175 -0.09 3.23 -16.16
N PHE A 176 -1.33 2.94 -16.58
CA PHE A 176 -2.22 3.97 -17.12
C PHE A 176 -2.48 5.10 -16.13
N ASN A 177 -2.86 4.78 -14.89
CA ASN A 177 -3.09 5.78 -13.84
C ASN A 177 -1.82 6.57 -13.49
N THR A 178 -0.66 5.92 -13.50
CA THR A 178 0.63 6.57 -13.23
C THR A 178 1.04 7.50 -14.38
N ILE A 179 0.74 7.16 -15.64
CA ILE A 179 0.95 8.05 -16.80
C ILE A 179 0.04 9.27 -16.71
N VAL A 180 -1.24 9.08 -16.35
CA VAL A 180 -2.16 10.20 -16.12
C VAL A 180 -1.62 11.12 -15.03
N LEU A 181 -1.14 10.55 -13.91
CA LEU A 181 -0.48 11.32 -12.85
C LEU A 181 0.74 12.08 -13.37
N LEU A 182 1.62 11.44 -14.16
CA LEU A 182 2.82 12.08 -14.73
C LEU A 182 2.46 13.28 -15.63
N VAL A 183 1.43 13.16 -16.46
CA VAL A 183 0.99 14.23 -17.35
C VAL A 183 0.39 15.39 -16.56
N LEU A 184 -0.40 15.11 -15.53
CA LEU A 184 -1.07 16.13 -14.71
C LEU A 184 -0.11 16.81 -13.72
N ALA A 185 0.90 16.10 -13.23
CA ALA A 185 1.96 16.65 -12.40
C ALA A 185 3.08 17.32 -13.21
N TRP A 186 2.99 17.30 -14.55
CA TRP A 186 4.03 17.84 -15.41
C TRP A 186 4.15 19.37 -15.24
N GLY A 187 5.33 19.83 -14.82
CA GLY A 187 5.57 21.24 -14.55
C GLY A 187 5.38 21.65 -13.09
N GLY A 188 5.27 20.69 -12.16
CA GLY A 188 5.43 20.92 -10.71
C GLY A 188 4.31 21.73 -10.05
N SER A 189 3.21 22.00 -10.76
CA SER A 189 2.04 22.68 -10.19
C SER A 189 0.77 22.03 -10.69
N ILE A 190 -0.18 21.77 -9.79
CA ILE A 190 -1.46 21.18 -10.11
C ILE A 190 -2.53 22.26 -10.01
N SER A 191 -3.09 22.61 -11.16
CA SER A 191 -4.22 23.53 -11.28
C SER A 191 -5.52 22.88 -10.82
N PHE A 192 -6.51 23.74 -10.55
CA PHE A 192 -7.88 23.31 -10.24
C PHE A 192 -8.46 22.39 -11.32
N VAL A 193 -8.17 22.65 -12.61
CA VAL A 193 -8.66 21.83 -13.72
C VAL A 193 -8.02 20.45 -13.69
N GLU A 194 -6.71 20.36 -13.49
CA GLU A 194 -5.99 19.08 -13.38
C GLU A 194 -6.49 18.25 -12.19
N SER A 195 -6.78 18.90 -11.06
CA SER A 195 -7.39 18.24 -9.89
C SER A 195 -8.82 17.74 -10.17
N CYS A 196 -9.64 18.53 -10.88
CA CYS A 196 -10.96 18.09 -11.33
C CYS A 196 -10.86 16.87 -12.25
N VAL A 197 -9.86 16.82 -13.13
CA VAL A 197 -9.61 15.68 -14.01
C VAL A 197 -9.26 14.43 -13.20
N MET A 198 -8.38 14.54 -12.18
CA MET A 198 -8.09 13.42 -11.28
C MET A 198 -9.33 12.90 -10.55
N MET A 199 -10.15 13.81 -10.01
CA MET A 199 -11.43 13.43 -9.39
C MET A 199 -12.38 12.77 -10.39
N GLY A 200 -12.40 13.25 -11.64
CA GLY A 200 -13.15 12.63 -12.74
C GLY A 200 -12.70 11.19 -13.02
N PHE A 201 -11.39 10.93 -13.04
CA PHE A 201 -10.85 9.58 -13.17
C PHE A 201 -11.19 8.68 -11.97
N LEU A 202 -11.21 9.22 -10.75
CA LEU A 202 -11.66 8.49 -9.56
C LEU A 202 -13.13 8.06 -9.67
N VAL A 203 -14.01 9.00 -10.06
CA VAL A 203 -15.44 8.70 -10.26
C VAL A 203 -15.62 7.69 -11.40
N LEU A 204 -14.90 7.86 -12.51
CA LEU A 204 -14.92 6.92 -13.63
C LEU A 204 -14.47 5.51 -13.22
N TYR A 205 -13.41 5.41 -12.42
CA TYR A 205 -12.92 4.14 -11.88
C TYR A 205 -14.01 3.42 -11.05
N TYR A 206 -14.67 4.13 -10.13
CA TYR A 206 -15.78 3.56 -9.37
C TYR A 206 -16.96 3.18 -10.29
N LEU A 207 -17.34 4.04 -11.24
CA LEU A 207 -18.44 3.73 -12.17
C LEU A 207 -18.18 2.49 -13.01
N ILE A 208 -16.94 2.28 -13.48
CA ILE A 208 -16.55 1.07 -14.23
C ILE A 208 -16.62 -0.15 -13.30
N THR A 209 -16.11 -0.03 -12.08
CA THR A 209 -16.01 -1.15 -11.13
C THR A 209 -17.37 -1.53 -10.53
N PHE A 210 -18.30 -0.58 -10.35
CA PHE A 210 -19.67 -0.89 -9.94
C PHE A 210 -20.53 -1.43 -11.08
N ASN A 211 -20.29 -1.01 -12.33
CA ASN A 211 -20.99 -1.53 -13.51
C ASN A 211 -20.33 -2.79 -14.11
N ASN A 212 -19.47 -3.46 -13.35
CA ASN A 212 -18.60 -4.53 -13.82
C ASN A 212 -19.36 -5.72 -14.42
N ASN A 213 -20.58 -6.00 -13.94
CA ASN A 213 -21.48 -7.02 -14.53
C ASN A 213 -21.83 -6.77 -16.01
N LYS A 214 -21.60 -5.56 -16.55
CA LYS A 214 -21.77 -5.22 -17.97
C LYS A 214 -20.45 -5.05 -18.73
N PHE A 215 -19.38 -4.62 -18.05
CA PHE A 215 -18.10 -4.27 -18.69
C PHE A 215 -17.09 -5.41 -18.74
N MET A 216 -17.01 -6.28 -17.72
CA MET A 216 -16.06 -7.40 -17.71
C MET A 216 -16.21 -8.35 -18.91
N PRO A 217 -17.43 -8.69 -19.38
CA PRO A 217 -17.62 -9.49 -20.60
C PRO A 217 -17.16 -8.73 -21.85
N ALA A 218 -17.42 -7.43 -21.94
CA ALA A 218 -17.07 -6.62 -23.11
C ALA A 218 -15.54 -6.41 -23.22
N ILE A 219 -14.85 -6.24 -22.10
CA ILE A 219 -13.39 -6.12 -22.04
C ILE A 219 -12.73 -7.46 -22.36
N ARG A 220 -13.25 -8.58 -21.85
CA ARG A 220 -12.76 -9.92 -22.24
C ARG A 220 -12.89 -10.14 -23.74
N VAL A 221 -14.06 -9.86 -24.33
CA VAL A 221 -14.28 -9.99 -25.78
C VAL A 221 -13.35 -9.05 -26.55
N PHE A 222 -13.18 -7.80 -26.13
CA PHE A 222 -12.30 -6.85 -26.81
C PHE A 222 -10.81 -7.25 -26.74
N ILE A 223 -10.37 -7.78 -25.59
CA ILE A 223 -8.98 -8.25 -25.42
C ILE A 223 -8.76 -9.57 -26.16
N GLU A 224 -9.69 -10.52 -26.11
CA GLU A 224 -9.61 -11.79 -26.85
C GLU A 224 -9.58 -11.56 -28.37
N ASP A 225 -10.40 -10.62 -28.87
CA ASP A 225 -10.45 -10.29 -30.30
C ASP A 225 -9.17 -9.59 -30.78
N ARG A 226 -8.45 -8.88 -29.89
CA ARG A 226 -7.16 -8.23 -30.19
C ARG A 226 -5.95 -9.13 -29.94
N MET A 227 -6.00 -10.07 -29.00
CA MET A 227 -4.90 -10.99 -28.66
C MET A 227 -4.88 -12.27 -29.50
N ASN A 228 -6.00 -12.68 -30.11
CA ASN A 228 -6.05 -13.84 -31.01
C ASN A 228 -5.25 -13.65 -32.32
N CYS A 229 -4.76 -12.44 -32.62
CA CYS A 229 -3.85 -12.21 -33.73
C CYS A 229 -2.38 -12.57 -33.42
N CYS A 230 -2.00 -12.86 -32.16
CA CYS A 230 -0.58 -13.08 -31.81
C CYS A 230 -0.28 -14.26 -30.88
N PHE A 231 -1.25 -14.94 -30.27
CA PHE A 231 -0.96 -16.10 -29.41
C PHE A 231 -2.00 -17.21 -29.56
N SER A 232 -1.75 -18.16 -30.47
CA SER A 232 -2.50 -19.40 -30.54
C SER A 232 -2.10 -20.31 -29.38
N THR A 233 -2.80 -20.23 -28.25
CA THR A 233 -2.90 -21.35 -27.32
C THR A 233 -4.28 -21.33 -26.69
N ARG A 234 -5.08 -22.35 -27.02
CA ARG A 234 -6.39 -22.62 -26.43
C ARG A 234 -6.30 -22.59 -24.90
N TYR A 235 -6.98 -21.65 -24.26
CA TYR A 235 -7.50 -21.82 -22.91
C TYR A 235 -8.99 -22.16 -23.05
N ASP A 236 -9.32 -23.44 -22.89
CA ASP A 236 -10.70 -23.85 -22.63
C ASP A 236 -10.99 -23.52 -21.16
N LEU A 237 -11.71 -22.43 -20.93
CA LEU A 237 -12.31 -22.07 -19.64
C LEU A 237 -13.78 -21.75 -19.91
N THR A 238 -14.54 -22.80 -20.22
CA THR A 238 -16.00 -22.77 -20.13
C THR A 238 -16.43 -23.19 -18.72
N GLU A 239 -16.25 -22.31 -17.75
CA GLU A 239 -17.12 -22.32 -16.57
C GLU A 239 -17.62 -20.89 -16.31
N PRO A 240 -18.95 -20.64 -16.43
CA PRO A 240 -19.56 -19.37 -16.08
C PRO A 240 -19.59 -19.19 -14.55
N PRO A 241 -19.71 -17.95 -14.04
CA PRO A 241 -19.88 -17.73 -12.61
C PRO A 241 -21.19 -18.37 -12.14
N GLU A 242 -21.11 -19.41 -11.31
CA GLU A 242 -22.22 -19.82 -10.48
C GLU A 242 -22.57 -18.65 -9.57
N ASN A 243 -23.65 -17.95 -9.92
CA ASN A 243 -24.64 -17.38 -8.99
C ASN A 243 -25.67 -16.57 -9.79
N SER A 244 -26.58 -17.26 -10.46
CA SER A 244 -27.88 -16.68 -10.81
C SER A 244 -28.94 -17.76 -10.78
N ALA A 245 -29.73 -17.77 -9.70
CA ALA A 245 -30.97 -18.50 -9.65
C ALA A 245 -31.89 -18.04 -10.79
N LYS A 246 -32.12 -18.90 -11.79
CA LYS A 246 -33.42 -19.31 -12.36
C LYS A 246 -33.28 -19.83 -13.80
N ALA A 247 -33.82 -21.04 -13.96
CA ALA A 247 -34.56 -21.56 -15.12
C ALA A 247 -33.80 -22.24 -16.28
N GLN A 248 -34.31 -23.47 -16.52
CA GLN A 248 -34.49 -24.20 -17.78
C GLN A 248 -33.39 -25.17 -18.25
N LEU A 249 -33.74 -26.46 -18.07
CA LEU A 249 -33.12 -27.64 -18.67
C LEU A 249 -32.94 -27.50 -20.19
N PRO A 250 -31.89 -28.08 -20.79
CA PRO A 250 -31.94 -28.49 -22.17
C PRO A 250 -32.53 -29.91 -22.26
N LEU A 251 -33.75 -29.98 -22.79
CA LEU A 251 -34.31 -31.17 -23.41
C LEU A 251 -33.34 -31.68 -24.50
N LYS A 252 -32.72 -32.85 -24.27
CA LYS A 252 -32.20 -33.67 -25.37
C LYS A 252 -33.27 -34.70 -25.73
N LYS A 253 -33.95 -34.47 -26.86
CA LYS A 253 -34.80 -35.47 -27.51
C LYS A 253 -33.90 -36.48 -28.20
N ASP A 254 -33.83 -37.69 -27.66
CA ASP A 254 -33.46 -38.88 -28.43
C ASP A 254 -34.70 -39.82 -28.46
N PRO A 255 -34.95 -40.55 -29.57
CA PRO A 255 -36.24 -41.18 -29.87
C PRO A 255 -36.51 -42.44 -29.02
N LEU A 256 -37.81 -42.71 -28.85
CA LEU A 256 -38.42 -43.79 -28.06
C LEU A 256 -37.79 -45.18 -28.24
N SER A 257 -37.70 -45.92 -27.11
CA SER A 257 -38.17 -47.32 -27.04
C SER A 257 -38.46 -47.74 -25.59
N GLY A 258 -39.70 -48.14 -25.32
CA GLY A 258 -40.06 -49.25 -24.43
C GLY A 258 -40.07 -49.05 -22.90
N ASP A 259 -41.27 -48.82 -22.37
CA ASP A 259 -41.81 -49.11 -21.04
C ASP A 259 -40.95 -49.84 -19.98
N GLY A 260 -40.98 -49.28 -18.76
CA GLY A 260 -41.06 -50.10 -17.54
C GLY A 260 -40.09 -49.73 -16.41
N LEU A 261 -40.53 -48.85 -15.51
CA LEU A 261 -40.29 -48.82 -14.06
C LEU A 261 -38.87 -49.21 -13.55
N PHE A 262 -38.09 -48.23 -13.08
CA PHE A 262 -37.02 -48.51 -12.13
C PHE A 262 -36.94 -47.48 -10.99
N VAL A 263 -37.22 -48.00 -9.79
CA VAL A 263 -36.93 -47.41 -8.48
C VAL A 263 -35.42 -47.26 -8.34
N ILE A 264 -34.93 -46.08 -7.96
CA ILE A 264 -33.51 -45.91 -7.61
C ILE A 264 -33.42 -45.52 -6.14
N ASN A 265 -32.95 -46.49 -5.37
CA ASN A 265 -32.39 -46.33 -4.03
C ASN A 265 -31.20 -45.36 -4.07
N PHE A 266 -31.11 -44.46 -3.09
CA PHE A 266 -29.89 -43.69 -2.85
C PHE A 266 -28.80 -44.60 -2.25
N PRO A 267 -27.61 -44.70 -2.83
CA PRO A 267 -26.45 -45.20 -2.11
C PRO A 267 -25.80 -44.04 -1.34
N GLU A 268 -25.61 -44.24 -0.04
CA GLU A 268 -24.72 -43.41 0.78
C GLU A 268 -23.25 -43.63 0.36
N ASN A 269 -22.47 -42.55 0.47
CA ASN A 269 -21.02 -42.43 0.32
C ASN A 269 -20.43 -42.39 -1.10
N THR A 270 -20.26 -41.15 -1.60
CA THR A 270 -19.05 -40.77 -2.34
C THR A 270 -18.71 -39.31 -2.05
N SER A 271 -17.57 -39.11 -1.41
CA SER A 271 -16.87 -37.83 -1.25
C SER A 271 -16.54 -37.24 -2.63
N SER A 272 -17.08 -36.06 -2.94
CA SER A 272 -16.65 -35.26 -4.10
C SER A 272 -16.50 -33.79 -3.70
N MET A 273 -15.23 -33.36 -3.77
CA MET A 273 -14.71 -31.99 -3.72
C MET A 273 -15.63 -30.93 -4.34
N SER A 274 -15.96 -29.93 -3.52
CA SER A 274 -16.50 -28.63 -3.94
C SER A 274 -15.44 -27.56 -3.68
N SER A 275 -14.74 -27.14 -4.73
CA SER A 275 -13.79 -26.01 -4.68
C SER A 275 -14.56 -24.71 -4.92
N THR A 276 -14.99 -24.06 -3.85
CA THR A 276 -15.53 -22.69 -3.89
C THR A 276 -14.72 -21.85 -2.91
N ALA A 277 -13.86 -21.00 -3.48
CA ALA A 277 -12.87 -20.23 -2.74
C ALA A 277 -13.52 -19.12 -1.89
N ASN A 278 -13.22 -19.16 -0.59
CA ASN A 278 -13.50 -18.14 0.40
C ASN A 278 -12.59 -16.93 0.20
N LEU A 279 -12.80 -16.16 -0.87
CA LEU A 279 -12.36 -14.76 -0.88
C LEU A 279 -13.19 -14.01 0.17
N THR A 280 -12.50 -13.26 1.02
CA THR A 280 -12.91 -12.65 2.31
C THR A 280 -12.83 -13.60 3.50
N HIS A 281 -12.13 -13.13 4.52
CA HIS A 281 -11.78 -13.83 5.73
C HIS A 281 -13.02 -14.02 6.61
N SER A 282 -13.99 -14.83 6.18
CA SER A 282 -15.01 -15.35 7.08
C SER A 282 -14.31 -16.33 8.02
N LYS A 283 -14.03 -15.88 9.26
CA LYS A 283 -13.85 -16.79 10.39
C LYS A 283 -15.14 -17.62 10.48
N ASN A 284 -15.16 -18.77 9.82
CA ASN A 284 -16.25 -19.72 9.89
C ASN A 284 -16.16 -20.38 11.27
N TRP A 285 -16.97 -19.91 12.22
CA TRP A 285 -17.07 -20.46 13.56
C TRP A 285 -17.86 -21.78 13.55
N ASN A 286 -17.35 -22.80 12.86
CA ASN A 286 -17.80 -24.18 13.01
C ASN A 286 -16.57 -25.05 13.21
N GLY A 287 -16.62 -25.86 14.26
CA GLY A 287 -15.47 -26.46 14.94
C GLY A 287 -14.50 -27.28 14.09
N GLU A 288 -13.31 -27.35 14.68
CA GLU A 288 -12.26 -28.37 14.60
C GLU A 288 -11.25 -28.25 13.44
N ASP A 289 -9.98 -28.21 13.89
CA ASP A 289 -8.72 -28.38 13.17
C ASP A 289 -8.12 -27.16 12.43
N GLU A 290 -7.33 -26.36 13.18
CA GLU A 290 -5.94 -25.99 12.84
C GLU A 290 -5.31 -25.19 14.00
N GLU A 291 -4.46 -25.85 14.78
CA GLU A 291 -3.59 -25.22 15.80
C GLU A 291 -2.43 -24.46 15.12
N GLU A 292 -2.68 -23.24 14.64
CA GLU A 292 -1.62 -22.28 14.34
C GLU A 292 -1.76 -21.05 15.24
N ASP A 293 -0.86 -20.94 16.23
CA ASP A 293 -0.45 -19.76 17.03
C ASP A 293 -1.29 -18.45 16.97
N GLN A 294 -2.62 -18.52 17.12
CA GLN A 294 -3.47 -17.34 17.23
C GLN A 294 -3.53 -16.87 18.69
N MET A 295 -3.09 -15.63 18.93
CA MET A 295 -3.20 -14.95 20.23
C MET A 295 -4.67 -14.95 20.68
N PRO A 296 -5.00 -15.37 21.92
CA PRO A 296 -6.40 -15.61 22.31
C PRO A 296 -7.28 -14.36 22.14
N ASP A 297 -8.49 -14.56 21.61
CA ASP A 297 -9.50 -13.53 21.29
C ASP A 297 -9.98 -12.72 22.51
N SER A 298 -9.59 -13.11 23.73
CA SER A 298 -9.88 -12.34 24.95
C SER A 298 -8.70 -11.44 25.33
N VAL A 299 -8.97 -10.13 25.41
CA VAL A 299 -7.99 -9.08 25.74
C VAL A 299 -7.23 -9.33 27.05
N PHE A 300 -7.82 -10.08 27.98
CA PHE A 300 -7.22 -10.43 29.27
C PHE A 300 -6.64 -11.85 29.34
N ALA A 301 -6.74 -12.67 28.30
CA ALA A 301 -6.09 -13.97 28.29
C ALA A 301 -4.59 -13.77 28.11
N TYR A 302 -3.87 -13.85 29.23
CA TYR A 302 -2.43 -13.92 29.24
C TYR A 302 -1.98 -15.26 28.65
N PRO A 303 -1.11 -15.26 27.62
CA PRO A 303 -0.64 -16.50 27.01
C PRO A 303 0.34 -17.22 27.96
N HIS A 304 -0.18 -18.07 28.84
CA HIS A 304 0.61 -18.79 29.86
C HIS A 304 1.61 -19.78 29.24
N SER A 305 1.27 -20.42 28.12
CA SER A 305 2.07 -21.47 27.46
C SER A 305 3.01 -20.97 26.35
N ALA A 306 3.08 -19.66 26.10
CA ALA A 306 3.84 -19.11 24.98
C ALA A 306 5.32 -18.81 25.32
N SER A 307 6.14 -18.64 24.27
CA SER A 307 7.55 -18.25 24.38
C SER A 307 7.72 -16.93 25.13
N ARG A 308 8.90 -16.69 25.73
CA ARG A 308 9.19 -15.42 26.44
C ARG A 308 8.98 -14.19 25.55
N PHE A 309 9.25 -14.33 24.25
CA PHE A 309 9.05 -13.28 23.26
C PHE A 309 7.56 -12.93 23.08
N MET A 310 6.69 -13.93 22.94
CA MET A 310 5.24 -13.71 22.82
C MET A 310 4.64 -13.06 24.07
N LYS A 311 5.13 -13.43 25.26
CA LYS A 311 4.73 -12.80 26.52
C LYS A 311 5.11 -11.32 26.57
N CYS A 312 6.32 -10.98 26.15
CA CYS A 312 6.78 -9.59 26.07
C CYS A 312 5.97 -8.79 25.03
N TRP A 313 5.74 -9.36 23.85
CA TRP A 313 4.92 -8.76 22.80
C TRP A 313 3.48 -8.51 23.26
N TRP A 314 2.88 -9.46 23.96
CA TRP A 314 1.54 -9.30 24.54
C TRP A 314 1.50 -8.12 25.52
N VAL A 315 2.48 -8.00 26.42
CA VAL A 315 2.56 -6.87 27.37
C VAL A 315 2.71 -5.54 26.64
N PHE A 316 3.49 -5.49 25.57
CA PHE A 316 3.69 -4.28 24.77
C PHE A 316 2.42 -3.85 24.01
N VAL A 317 1.67 -4.81 23.45
CA VAL A 317 0.46 -4.55 22.65
C VAL A 317 -0.80 -4.42 23.51
N PHE A 318 -0.78 -4.93 24.75
CA PHE A 318 -1.94 -4.92 25.66
C PHE A 318 -2.55 -3.53 25.89
N PRO A 319 -1.79 -2.45 26.14
CA PRO A 319 -2.35 -1.12 26.34
C PRO A 319 -3.09 -0.61 25.09
N ILE A 320 -2.57 -0.88 23.89
CA ILE A 320 -3.23 -0.58 22.62
C ILE A 320 -4.56 -1.31 22.54
N ARG A 321 -4.57 -2.63 22.79
CA ARG A 321 -5.79 -3.45 22.70
C ARG A 321 -6.84 -3.02 23.71
N LEU A 322 -6.42 -2.63 24.92
CA LEU A 322 -7.31 -2.11 25.94
C LEU A 322 -7.92 -0.78 25.52
N LEU A 323 -7.10 0.16 25.03
CA LEU A 323 -7.55 1.46 24.50
C LEU A 323 -8.56 1.26 23.37
N LEU A 324 -8.23 0.46 22.37
CA LEU A 324 -9.10 0.20 21.21
C LEU A 324 -10.42 -0.45 21.59
N ARG A 325 -10.43 -1.34 22.59
CA ARG A 325 -11.67 -1.96 23.06
C ARG A 325 -12.60 -0.96 23.75
N VAL A 326 -12.06 0.09 24.38
CA VAL A 326 -12.85 1.15 25.00
C VAL A 326 -13.35 2.13 23.94
N VAL A 327 -12.53 2.45 22.95
CA VAL A 327 -12.82 3.46 21.93
C VAL A 327 -13.72 2.93 20.81
N ILE A 328 -13.47 1.71 20.32
CA ILE A 328 -14.13 1.15 19.13
C ILE A 328 -14.95 -0.08 19.52
N PRO A 329 -16.29 -0.07 19.35
CA PRO A 329 -17.09 -1.27 19.53
C PRO A 329 -16.76 -2.28 18.43
N HIS A 330 -16.45 -3.52 18.81
CA HIS A 330 -16.04 -4.54 17.85
C HIS A 330 -17.21 -4.92 16.90
N PRO A 331 -17.03 -4.83 15.56
CA PRO A 331 -18.12 -5.01 14.60
C PRO A 331 -18.74 -6.42 14.67
N MET A 332 -17.91 -7.46 14.81
CA MET A 332 -18.38 -8.85 14.89
C MET A 332 -19.16 -9.17 16.18
N ARG A 333 -18.99 -8.41 17.26
CA ARG A 333 -19.71 -8.65 18.53
C ARG A 333 -21.08 -8.00 18.54
N HIS A 334 -21.23 -6.88 17.84
CA HIS A 334 -22.45 -6.09 17.79
C HIS A 334 -22.74 -5.66 16.34
N ARG A 335 -23.30 -6.56 15.53
CA ARG A 335 -23.59 -6.29 14.11
C ARG A 335 -24.40 -5.01 13.90
N ARG A 336 -25.32 -4.62 14.79
CA ARG A 336 -26.07 -3.35 14.65
C ARG A 336 -25.26 -2.08 14.85
N LEU A 337 -24.06 -2.16 15.43
CA LEU A 337 -23.19 -1.02 15.72
C LEU A 337 -22.05 -0.84 14.70
N TYR A 338 -21.98 -1.68 13.66
CA TYR A 338 -20.96 -1.53 12.62
C TYR A 338 -20.87 -0.11 12.01
N PRO A 339 -21.95 0.66 11.77
CA PRO A 339 -21.78 2.01 11.18
C PRO A 339 -21.13 2.98 12.17
N LEU A 340 -21.35 2.81 13.48
CA LEU A 340 -20.64 3.59 14.50
C LEU A 340 -19.17 3.16 14.57
N SER A 341 -18.89 1.85 14.53
CA SER A 341 -17.52 1.33 14.46
C SER A 341 -16.77 1.89 13.25
N PHE A 342 -17.43 1.99 12.09
CA PHE A 342 -16.86 2.53 10.86
C PHE A 342 -16.39 3.98 11.03
N ILE A 343 -17.27 4.85 11.55
CA ILE A 343 -16.96 6.26 11.78
C ILE A 343 -15.85 6.40 12.84
N MET A 344 -15.91 5.62 13.92
CA MET A 344 -14.87 5.65 14.95
C MET A 344 -13.51 5.19 14.43
N CYS A 345 -13.46 4.15 13.57
CA CYS A 345 -12.24 3.73 12.90
C CYS A 345 -11.66 4.86 12.04
N ILE A 346 -12.48 5.54 11.23
CA ILE A 346 -12.04 6.66 10.39
C ILE A 346 -11.41 7.77 11.25
N ILE A 347 -12.06 8.16 12.35
CA ILE A 347 -11.53 9.18 13.26
C ILE A 347 -10.21 8.71 13.90
N CYS A 348 -10.13 7.46 14.34
CA CYS A 348 -8.92 6.91 14.96
C CYS A 348 -7.76 6.79 13.96
N ILE A 349 -8.02 6.39 12.72
CA ILE A 349 -7.01 6.34 11.66
C ILE A 349 -6.49 7.75 11.37
N GLY A 350 -7.38 8.74 11.22
CA GLY A 350 -6.98 10.14 11.00
C GLY A 350 -6.17 10.73 12.16
N ALA A 351 -6.62 10.52 13.40
CA ALA A 351 -5.89 10.97 14.59
C ALA A 351 -4.52 10.29 14.72
N ASN A 352 -4.45 8.99 14.44
CA ASN A 352 -3.19 8.25 14.48
C ASN A 352 -2.24 8.66 13.35
N ALA A 353 -2.77 8.93 12.15
CA ALA A 353 -1.99 9.46 11.03
C ALA A 353 -1.32 10.79 11.38
N TYR A 354 -2.02 11.69 12.08
CA TYR A 354 -1.45 12.95 12.57
C TYR A 354 -0.28 12.70 13.55
N LEU A 355 -0.46 11.78 14.50
CA LEU A 355 0.58 11.45 15.47
C LEU A 355 1.81 10.82 14.81
N ILE A 356 1.63 9.92 13.84
CA ILE A 356 2.73 9.31 13.10
C ILE A 356 3.52 10.37 12.32
N VAL A 357 2.79 11.21 11.57
CA VAL A 357 3.36 12.33 10.81
C VAL A 357 4.16 13.25 11.72
N TRP A 358 3.63 13.63 12.87
CA TRP A 358 4.34 14.45 13.85
C TRP A 358 5.63 13.80 14.35
N MET A 359 5.56 12.53 14.81
CA MET A 359 6.74 11.85 15.36
C MET A 359 7.83 11.64 14.30
N LEU A 360 7.46 11.38 13.05
CA LEU A 360 8.42 11.22 11.95
C LEU A 360 9.02 12.54 11.49
N THR A 361 8.25 13.63 11.46
CA THR A 361 8.80 14.97 11.19
C THR A 361 9.80 15.38 12.26
N ALA A 362 9.45 15.16 13.54
CA ALA A 362 10.35 15.42 14.68
C ALA A 362 11.65 14.61 14.57
N PHE A 363 11.54 13.33 14.21
CA PHE A 363 12.70 12.47 13.98
C PHE A 363 13.55 12.96 12.79
N GLY A 364 12.93 13.27 11.65
CA GLY A 364 13.60 13.74 10.43
C GLY A 364 14.39 15.02 10.66
N VAL A 365 13.81 16.01 11.32
CA VAL A 365 14.51 17.26 11.68
C VAL A 365 15.67 17.00 12.63
N ALA A 366 15.53 16.07 13.58
CA ALA A 366 16.61 15.75 14.51
C ALA A 366 17.82 15.08 13.84
N ILE A 367 17.60 14.31 12.77
CA ILE A 367 18.66 13.67 11.98
C ILE A 367 19.08 14.48 10.73
N HIS A 368 18.52 15.69 10.55
CA HIS A 368 18.70 16.53 9.37
C HIS A 368 18.33 15.85 8.04
N VAL A 369 17.34 14.94 8.03
CA VAL A 369 16.84 14.32 6.81
C VAL A 369 15.55 15.02 6.35
N PRO A 370 15.40 15.35 5.05
CA PRO A 370 14.19 15.98 4.54
C PRO A 370 12.92 15.17 4.87
N THR A 371 11.84 15.87 5.21
CA THR A 371 10.55 15.27 5.59
C THR A 371 9.95 14.40 4.48
N ILE A 372 10.19 14.74 3.21
CA ILE A 372 9.81 13.92 2.06
C ILE A 372 10.54 12.57 2.01
N VAL A 373 11.83 12.52 2.39
CA VAL A 373 12.61 11.26 2.47
C VAL A 373 12.09 10.39 3.61
N MET A 374 11.71 11.01 4.74
CA MET A 374 11.03 10.33 5.84
C MET A 374 9.69 9.74 5.41
N GLY A 375 8.94 10.47 4.58
CA GLY A 375 7.72 10.01 3.92
C GLY A 375 7.96 8.80 3.01
N LEU A 376 8.89 8.93 2.06
CA LEU A 376 9.23 7.90 1.06
C LEU A 376 9.69 6.58 1.67
N THR A 377 10.28 6.61 2.86
CA THR A 377 10.90 5.43 3.48
C THR A 377 10.11 4.91 4.67
N PHE A 378 10.20 5.58 5.82
CA PHE A 378 9.67 5.10 7.08
C PHE A 378 8.15 5.15 7.12
N LEU A 379 7.55 6.26 6.65
CA LEU A 379 6.09 6.40 6.64
C LEU A 379 5.44 5.43 5.67
N ALA A 380 5.92 5.43 4.43
CA ALA A 380 5.50 4.52 3.37
C ALA A 380 5.60 3.03 3.77
N ALA A 381 6.75 2.59 4.31
CA ALA A 381 6.92 1.22 4.73
C ALA A 381 6.01 0.87 5.91
N GLY A 382 5.90 1.76 6.90
CA GLY A 382 5.09 1.53 8.09
C GLY A 382 3.59 1.43 7.82
N SER A 383 3.05 2.27 6.92
CA SER A 383 1.62 2.24 6.57
C SER A 383 1.23 1.02 5.75
N THR A 384 2.16 0.46 4.96
CA THR A 384 1.93 -0.68 4.06
C THR A 384 2.31 -2.04 4.65
N MET A 385 3.01 -2.08 5.79
CA MET A 385 3.30 -3.34 6.51
C MET A 385 2.06 -4.22 6.73
N PRO A 386 0.87 -3.70 7.14
CA PRO A 386 -0.32 -4.52 7.36
C PRO A 386 -0.77 -5.24 6.08
N GLU A 387 -0.70 -4.55 4.94
CA GLU A 387 -1.01 -5.11 3.62
C GLU A 387 -0.02 -6.19 3.24
N ALA A 388 1.28 -5.94 3.44
CA ALA A 388 2.34 -6.90 3.13
C ALA A 388 2.17 -8.22 3.91
N VAL A 389 1.81 -8.13 5.18
CA VAL A 389 1.53 -9.29 6.03
C VAL A 389 0.28 -10.02 5.56
N SER A 390 -0.80 -9.30 5.22
CA SER A 390 -2.03 -9.89 4.70
C SER A 390 -1.80 -10.63 3.37
N SER A 391 -1.08 -10.02 2.43
CA SER A 391 -0.71 -10.64 1.15
C SER A 391 0.17 -11.87 1.33
N LEU A 392 1.09 -11.86 2.30
CA LEU A 392 1.91 -13.04 2.64
C LEU A 392 1.05 -14.18 3.18
N ILE A 393 0.09 -13.89 4.07
CA ILE A 393 -0.81 -14.90 4.64
C ILE A 393 -1.66 -15.54 3.54
N SER A 394 -2.24 -14.74 2.64
CA SER A 394 -3.02 -15.23 1.49
C SER A 394 -2.19 -16.19 0.61
N LEU A 395 -0.94 -15.85 0.31
CA LEU A 395 -0.04 -16.72 -0.46
C LEU A 395 0.33 -18.01 0.28
N ARG A 396 0.39 -18.00 1.62
CA ARG A 396 0.61 -19.21 2.42
C ARG A 396 -0.60 -20.13 2.44
N ASN A 397 -1.79 -19.56 2.42
CA ASN A 397 -3.07 -20.28 2.41
C ASN A 397 -3.40 -20.90 1.04
N GLY A 398 -2.52 -20.76 0.03
CA GLY A 398 -2.68 -21.37 -1.29
C GLY A 398 -3.53 -20.54 -2.26
N GLU A 399 -3.81 -19.28 -1.93
CA GLU A 399 -4.50 -18.33 -2.81
C GLU A 399 -3.52 -17.71 -3.81
N ASN A 400 -3.11 -18.52 -4.78
CA ASN A 400 -1.90 -18.27 -5.54
C ASN A 400 -1.94 -17.01 -6.44
N GLY A 401 -3.10 -16.40 -6.72
CA GLY A 401 -3.21 -15.20 -7.58
C GLY A 401 -3.55 -13.90 -6.84
N ILE A 402 -4.04 -13.97 -5.61
CA ILE A 402 -4.76 -12.85 -4.99
C ILE A 402 -3.82 -11.90 -4.24
N GLY A 403 -2.83 -12.43 -3.51
CA GLY A 403 -2.00 -11.62 -2.62
C GLY A 403 -1.22 -10.48 -3.29
N VAL A 404 -0.56 -10.75 -4.43
CA VAL A 404 0.23 -9.72 -5.16
C VAL A 404 -0.66 -8.81 -6.02
N SER A 405 -1.67 -9.39 -6.67
CA SER A 405 -2.59 -8.63 -7.54
C SER A 405 -3.42 -7.63 -6.75
N ASN A 406 -3.88 -8.00 -5.55
CA ASN A 406 -4.69 -7.13 -4.69
C ASN A 406 -3.95 -5.83 -4.30
N SER A 407 -2.66 -5.93 -3.99
CA SER A 407 -1.84 -4.76 -3.67
C SER A 407 -1.64 -3.83 -4.88
N LEU A 408 -1.47 -4.38 -6.09
CA LEU A 408 -1.40 -3.59 -7.33
C LEU A 408 -2.73 -2.89 -7.67
N GLY A 409 -3.87 -3.52 -7.38
CA GLY A 409 -5.19 -2.90 -7.52
C GLY A 409 -5.36 -1.70 -6.58
N ALA A 410 -4.96 -1.84 -5.32
CA ALA A 410 -4.98 -0.76 -4.33
C ALA A 410 -4.09 0.43 -4.73
N ASN A 411 -2.95 0.20 -5.40
CA ASN A 411 -2.08 1.27 -5.87
C ASN A 411 -2.76 2.25 -6.86
N SER A 412 -3.65 1.73 -7.71
CA SER A 412 -4.43 2.59 -8.62
C SER A 412 -5.39 3.50 -7.87
N LEU A 413 -6.06 2.96 -6.84
CA LEU A 413 -6.93 3.74 -5.98
C LEU A 413 -6.15 4.71 -5.10
N ALA A 414 -4.98 4.34 -4.58
CA ALA A 414 -4.12 5.22 -3.81
C ALA A 414 -3.70 6.47 -4.62
N ILE A 415 -3.36 6.34 -5.90
CA ILE A 415 -3.08 7.51 -6.75
C ILE A 415 -4.31 8.41 -6.87
N LEU A 416 -5.46 7.85 -7.23
CA LEU A 416 -6.65 8.63 -7.54
C LEU A 416 -7.32 9.22 -6.29
N LEU A 417 -7.33 8.47 -5.19
CA LEU A 417 -7.95 8.85 -3.92
C LEU A 417 -6.97 9.64 -3.05
N SER A 418 -5.80 9.07 -2.75
CA SER A 418 -4.87 9.63 -1.75
C SER A 418 -4.15 10.87 -2.26
N LEU A 419 -3.84 11.01 -3.56
CA LEU A 419 -3.33 12.28 -4.13
C LEU A 419 -4.46 13.17 -4.67
N GLY A 420 -5.37 12.59 -5.46
CA GLY A 420 -6.38 13.36 -6.19
C GLY A 420 -7.34 14.12 -5.29
N VAL A 421 -7.82 13.53 -4.19
CA VAL A 421 -8.80 14.17 -3.31
C VAL A 421 -8.17 15.32 -2.49
N PRO A 422 -7.03 15.15 -1.79
CA PRO A 422 -6.41 16.25 -1.06
C PRO A 422 -6.05 17.44 -1.95
N TRP A 423 -5.50 17.20 -3.15
CA TRP A 423 -5.20 18.27 -4.10
C TRP A 423 -6.45 18.99 -4.60
N PHE A 424 -7.52 18.26 -4.89
CA PHE A 424 -8.80 18.87 -5.24
C PHE A 424 -9.35 19.73 -4.10
N VAL A 425 -9.34 19.24 -2.85
CA VAL A 425 -9.82 19.99 -1.70
C VAL A 425 -9.00 21.27 -1.48
N LYS A 426 -7.67 21.20 -1.54
CA LYS A 426 -6.79 22.37 -1.40
C LYS A 426 -7.04 23.40 -2.50
N ASN A 427 -7.13 22.96 -3.76
CA ASN A 427 -7.43 23.84 -4.88
C ASN A 427 -8.86 24.42 -4.84
N CYS A 428 -9.83 23.71 -4.24
CA CYS A 428 -11.16 24.26 -3.95
C CYS A 428 -11.09 25.36 -2.89
N MET A 429 -10.29 25.18 -1.83
CA MET A 429 -10.12 26.18 -0.77
C MET A 429 -9.45 27.45 -1.31
N ASN A 430 -8.50 27.30 -2.25
CA ASN A 430 -7.78 28.40 -2.89
C ASN A 430 -8.43 28.88 -4.20
N TYR A 431 -9.68 28.44 -4.48
CA TYR A 431 -10.37 28.77 -5.72
C TYR A 431 -10.65 30.28 -5.81
N GLY A 432 -10.02 30.95 -6.76
CA GLY A 432 -10.15 32.39 -6.99
C GLY A 432 -8.94 33.23 -6.56
N SER A 433 -7.99 32.66 -5.82
CA SER A 433 -6.75 33.35 -5.42
C SER A 433 -5.70 33.39 -6.53
N GLY A 434 -5.85 32.59 -7.59
CA GLY A 434 -4.88 32.48 -8.69
C GLY A 434 -3.61 31.70 -8.35
N GLU A 435 -3.44 31.31 -7.09
CA GLU A 435 -2.37 30.46 -6.60
C GLU A 435 -2.60 29.02 -7.08
N LYS A 436 -1.60 28.48 -7.78
CA LYS A 436 -1.56 27.06 -8.12
C LYS A 436 -0.92 26.30 -6.97
N GLN A 437 -1.49 25.16 -6.59
CA GLN A 437 -0.82 24.26 -5.66
C GLN A 437 0.51 23.82 -6.28
N GLN A 438 1.62 24.20 -5.67
CA GLN A 438 2.92 23.61 -5.99
C GLN A 438 2.95 22.20 -5.42
N VAL A 439 3.41 21.25 -6.23
CA VAL A 439 3.39 19.83 -5.90
C VAL A 439 4.80 19.31 -5.98
N GLY A 440 5.43 19.21 -4.80
CA GLY A 440 6.78 18.70 -4.66
C GLY A 440 7.87 19.65 -5.15
N THR A 441 9.09 19.15 -5.04
CA THR A 441 10.36 19.75 -5.47
C THR A 441 10.60 19.52 -6.97
N GLN A 442 11.64 20.17 -7.51
CA GLN A 442 12.19 19.85 -8.83
C GLN A 442 12.65 18.38 -8.85
N GLY A 443 11.83 17.47 -9.38
CA GLY A 443 12.17 16.05 -9.48
C GLY A 443 11.05 15.06 -9.22
N ILE A 444 9.85 15.53 -8.86
CA ILE A 444 8.68 14.66 -8.71
C ILE A 444 8.38 13.86 -9.99
N GLU A 445 8.59 14.46 -11.16
CA GLU A 445 8.43 13.80 -12.45
C GLU A 445 9.34 12.57 -12.59
N TYR A 446 10.57 12.64 -12.07
CA TYR A 446 11.50 11.51 -12.08
C TYR A 446 11.05 10.41 -11.11
N ASN A 447 10.52 10.79 -9.94
CA ASN A 447 9.96 9.84 -8.98
C ASN A 447 8.77 9.07 -9.58
N ILE A 448 7.88 9.75 -10.31
CA ILE A 448 6.74 9.12 -11.00
C ILE A 448 7.23 8.23 -12.17
N ILE A 449 8.25 8.65 -12.93
CA ILE A 449 8.87 7.81 -13.97
C ILE A 449 9.45 6.52 -13.36
N ILE A 450 10.10 6.61 -12.19
CA ILE A 450 10.62 5.43 -11.47
C ILE A 450 9.48 4.49 -11.08
N LEU A 451 8.29 4.98 -10.69
CA LEU A 451 7.14 4.12 -10.42
C LEU A 451 6.72 3.31 -11.66
N ILE A 452 6.68 3.95 -12.84
CA ILE A 452 6.38 3.25 -14.11
C ILE A 452 7.43 2.18 -14.39
N ILE A 453 8.72 2.52 -14.28
CA ILE A 453 9.83 1.59 -14.51
C ILE A 453 9.77 0.43 -13.51
N SER A 454 9.45 0.69 -12.24
CA SER A 454 9.34 -0.33 -11.19
C SER A 454 8.23 -1.34 -11.48
N THR A 455 7.10 -0.87 -12.03
CA THR A 455 5.96 -1.73 -12.41
C THR A 455 6.32 -2.61 -13.61
N ILE A 456 7.00 -2.03 -14.61
CA ILE A 456 7.51 -2.78 -15.76
C ILE A 456 8.55 -3.81 -15.30
N ALA A 457 9.45 -3.45 -14.39
CA ALA A 457 10.45 -4.35 -13.83
C ALA A 457 9.81 -5.52 -13.09
N LEU A 458 8.78 -5.28 -12.28
CA LEU A 458 7.98 -6.34 -11.64
C LEU A 458 7.41 -7.29 -12.69
N PHE A 459 6.74 -6.74 -13.71
CA PHE A 459 6.09 -7.55 -14.75
C PHE A 459 7.10 -8.41 -15.51
N ILE A 460 8.26 -7.86 -15.86
CA ILE A 460 9.34 -8.59 -16.55
C ILE A 460 9.90 -9.69 -15.64
N ILE A 461 10.21 -9.40 -14.38
CA ILE A 461 10.77 -10.38 -13.44
C ILE A 461 9.81 -11.55 -13.23
N LEU A 462 8.51 -11.27 -13.06
CA LEU A 462 7.49 -12.31 -12.94
C LEU A 462 7.32 -13.10 -14.24
N SER A 463 7.31 -12.42 -15.40
CA SER A 463 7.22 -13.07 -16.72
C SER A 463 8.40 -14.03 -16.97
N CYS A 464 9.63 -13.58 -16.71
CA CYS A 464 10.85 -14.39 -16.87
C CYS A 464 10.87 -15.59 -15.92
N SER A 465 10.23 -15.49 -14.76
CA SER A 465 10.08 -16.60 -13.81
C SER A 465 8.98 -17.60 -14.17
N GLY A 466 8.24 -17.38 -15.26
CA GLY A 466 7.05 -18.18 -15.59
C GLY A 466 5.95 -18.06 -14.53
N TYR A 467 5.84 -16.90 -13.90
CA TYR A 467 4.91 -16.62 -12.81
C TYR A 467 5.09 -17.52 -11.57
N ARG A 468 6.30 -18.08 -11.39
CA ARG A 468 6.64 -18.87 -10.19
C ARG A 468 7.32 -17.99 -9.17
N LEU A 469 6.58 -17.68 -8.11
CA LEU A 469 7.09 -16.95 -6.97
C LEU A 469 8.00 -17.87 -6.14
N THR A 470 9.31 -17.79 -6.40
CA THR A 470 10.35 -18.51 -5.67
C THR A 470 11.15 -17.56 -4.79
N LYS A 471 11.87 -18.08 -3.79
CA LYS A 471 12.77 -17.26 -2.96
C LYS A 471 13.80 -16.48 -3.80
N ARG A 472 14.25 -17.04 -4.93
CA ARG A 472 15.20 -16.37 -5.85
C ARG A 472 14.56 -15.15 -6.52
N VAL A 473 13.32 -15.30 -6.98
CA VAL A 473 12.52 -14.19 -7.54
C VAL A 473 12.26 -13.14 -6.46
N GLY A 474 11.99 -13.56 -5.22
CA GLY A 474 11.86 -12.66 -4.07
C GLY A 474 13.11 -11.82 -3.80
N VAL A 475 14.29 -12.45 -3.77
CA VAL A 475 15.57 -11.72 -3.65
C VAL A 475 15.74 -10.74 -4.80
N ALA A 476 15.46 -11.13 -6.04
CA ALA A 476 15.56 -10.25 -7.19
C ALA A 476 14.64 -9.02 -7.08
N LEU A 477 13.35 -9.23 -6.74
CA LEU A 477 12.38 -8.15 -6.55
C LEU A 477 12.80 -7.20 -5.42
N PHE A 478 13.27 -7.73 -4.29
CA PHE A 478 13.67 -6.92 -3.14
C PHE A 478 14.97 -6.12 -3.42
N VAL A 479 15.90 -6.69 -4.18
CA VAL A 479 17.10 -5.96 -4.65
C VAL A 479 16.70 -4.81 -5.57
N VAL A 480 15.80 -5.06 -6.54
CA VAL A 480 15.31 -4.02 -7.44
C VAL A 480 14.55 -2.93 -6.69
N TYR A 481 13.73 -3.30 -5.71
CA TYR A 481 13.09 -2.35 -4.78
C TYR A 481 14.14 -1.47 -4.08
N THR A 482 15.18 -2.09 -3.49
CA THR A 482 16.23 -1.39 -2.76
C THR A 482 16.98 -0.40 -3.67
N VAL A 483 17.24 -0.79 -4.92
CA VAL A 483 17.89 0.11 -5.91
C VAL A 483 17.00 1.30 -6.24
N PHE A 484 15.70 1.09 -6.49
CA PHE A 484 14.80 2.18 -6.85
C PHE A 484 14.51 3.13 -5.68
N ILE A 485 14.35 2.64 -4.44
CA ILE A 485 14.18 3.53 -3.28
C ILE A 485 15.43 4.36 -3.03
N VAL A 486 16.63 3.79 -3.14
CA VAL A 486 17.87 4.57 -3.03
C VAL A 486 17.95 5.62 -4.14
N LEU A 487 17.57 5.27 -5.38
CA LEU A 487 17.53 6.24 -6.48
C LEU A 487 16.55 7.40 -6.22
N GLN A 488 15.34 7.11 -5.72
CA GLN A 488 14.36 8.14 -5.35
C GLN A 488 14.89 9.05 -4.24
N ILE A 489 15.51 8.48 -3.20
CA ILE A 489 16.12 9.26 -2.11
C ILE A 489 17.22 10.18 -2.67
N LEU A 490 18.10 9.66 -3.54
CA LEU A 490 19.18 10.46 -4.12
C LEU A 490 18.68 11.61 -5.03
N ILE A 491 17.59 11.39 -5.76
CA ILE A 491 16.92 12.43 -6.55
C ILE A 491 16.39 13.53 -5.63
N GLU A 492 15.69 13.14 -4.56
CA GLU A 492 15.09 14.08 -3.63
C GLU A 492 16.12 14.85 -2.80
N MET A 493 17.26 14.22 -2.54
CA MET A 493 18.44 14.86 -1.96
C MET A 493 19.17 15.80 -2.94
N ASN A 494 18.63 16.03 -4.15
CA ASN A 494 19.20 16.89 -5.20
C ASN A 494 20.63 16.52 -5.61
N VAL A 495 21.02 15.24 -5.44
CA VAL A 495 22.37 14.76 -5.78
C VAL A 495 22.57 14.74 -7.30
N PHE A 496 21.52 14.42 -8.05
CA PHE A 496 21.57 14.33 -9.52
C PHE A 496 21.18 15.63 -10.23
N PHE A 497 20.28 16.42 -9.63
CA PHE A 497 19.76 17.66 -10.20
C PHE A 497 19.91 18.78 -9.16
N PRO A 498 21.03 19.53 -9.16
CA PRO A 498 21.22 20.61 -8.20
C PRO A 498 20.21 21.73 -8.47
N LEU A 499 19.61 22.26 -7.40
CA LEU A 499 18.65 23.36 -7.47
C LEU A 499 19.27 24.57 -8.19
N VAL A 500 18.65 24.96 -9.30
CA VAL A 500 18.99 26.22 -9.99
C VAL A 500 18.12 27.31 -9.39
N CYS A 501 18.63 27.96 -8.35
CA CYS A 501 18.00 29.14 -7.76
C CYS A 501 18.02 30.29 -8.78
N SER A 502 16.85 30.71 -9.27
CA SER A 502 16.75 31.95 -10.03
C SER A 502 16.92 33.13 -9.07
N SER A 503 18.01 33.85 -9.23
CA SER A 503 18.32 35.12 -8.54
C SER A 503 17.33 36.24 -8.85
#